data_AF-A0A7W1PPL3-F1
#
_entry.id   AF-A0A7W1PPL3-F1
#
_cell.length_a   1.000
_cell.length_b   1.000
_cell.length_c   1.000
_cell.angle_alpha   90.00
_cell.angle_beta   90.00
_cell.angle_gamma   90.00
#
_symmetry.space_group_name_H-M   'P 1'
#
loop_
_entity.id
_entity.type
_entity.pdbx_description
1 polymer ?
#
loop_
_entity_poly.entity_id
_entity_poly.type
_entity_poly.pdbx_seq_one_letter_code
_entity_poly.pdbx_strand_id
1 'polypeptide(L)'
;GVRASTVQASTAPTAVEVTRGVAGRLALRWDPAAAPMIMVRDPVTGEVLSFARGGRAEVATSRDELALTVSDRVRSRELRVRAR
;
A
#
# COMPACT_ATOMS: atom_id res chain seq x y z
N GLY A 1 15.25 -19.36 -28.68
CA GLY A 1 15.12 -18.46 -27.52
C GLY A 1 13.66 -18.39 -27.14
N VAL A 2 13.29 -18.84 -25.95
CA VAL A 2 11.87 -18.90 -25.54
C VAL A 2 11.60 -17.75 -24.60
N ARG A 3 10.79 -16.78 -25.03
CA ARG A 3 10.14 -15.80 -24.13
C ARG A 3 8.70 -16.24 -23.96
N ALA A 4 8.36 -16.66 -22.74
CA ALA A 4 6.99 -16.78 -22.31
C ALA A 4 6.89 -16.13 -20.92
N SER A 5 6.18 -15.01 -20.84
CA SER A 5 5.79 -14.40 -19.56
C SER A 5 4.28 -14.27 -19.57
N THR A 6 3.59 -15.34 -19.19
CA THR A 6 2.16 -15.26 -18.88
C THR A 6 2.03 -15.29 -17.37
N VAL A 7 1.81 -14.12 -16.77
CA VAL A 7 1.50 -14.00 -15.36
C VAL A 7 0.14 -13.33 -15.24
N GLN A 8 -0.93 -14.12 -15.37
CA GLN A 8 -2.23 -13.75 -14.85
C GLN A 8 -2.38 -14.42 -13.49
N ALA A 9 -2.27 -13.65 -12.40
CA ALA A 9 -3.10 -13.95 -11.24
C ALA A 9 -3.91 -12.71 -10.92
N SER A 10 -5.23 -12.88 -10.98
CA SER A 10 -6.16 -11.95 -10.38
C SER A 10 -6.22 -12.29 -8.89
N THR A 11 -5.26 -11.78 -8.11
CA THR A 11 -5.40 -11.78 -6.66
C THR A 11 -6.30 -10.61 -6.32
N ALA A 12 -7.46 -10.89 -5.70
CA ALA A 12 -8.35 -9.85 -5.18
C ALA A 12 -7.51 -8.79 -4.42
N PRO A 13 -7.84 -7.49 -4.55
CA PRO A 13 -7.08 -6.45 -3.88
C PRO A 13 -7.04 -6.76 -2.38
N THR A 14 -5.83 -6.87 -1.81
CA THR A 14 -5.64 -6.81 -0.36
C THR A 14 -6.21 -5.48 0.02
N ALA A 15 -7.33 -5.50 0.72
CA ALA A 15 -7.96 -4.30 1.20
C ALA A 15 -6.98 -3.63 2.18
N VAL A 16 -6.47 -2.47 1.78
CA VAL A 16 -5.82 -1.54 2.70
C VAL A 16 -6.86 -0.51 3.09
N GLU A 17 -7.25 -0.53 4.35
CA GLU A 17 -8.15 0.46 4.91
C GLU A 17 -7.34 1.69 5.33
N VAL A 18 -7.81 2.87 4.94
CA VAL A 18 -7.20 4.15 5.31
C VAL A 18 -8.25 5.04 5.93
N THR A 19 -7.97 5.49 7.15
CA THR A 19 -8.85 6.39 7.92
C THR A 19 -8.08 7.61 8.38
N ARG A 20 -8.78 8.72 8.57
CA ARG A 20 -8.18 9.92 9.18
C ARG A 20 -7.89 9.64 10.66
N GLY A 21 -6.62 9.75 11.03
CA GLY A 21 -6.15 9.68 12.41
C GLY A 21 -6.09 11.06 13.07
N VAL A 22 -5.54 11.11 14.28
CA VAL A 22 -5.32 12.35 15.02
C VAL A 22 -4.14 13.16 14.46
N ALA A 23 -4.19 14.49 14.61
CA ALA A 23 -3.08 15.40 14.32
C ALA A 23 -2.47 15.30 12.90
N GLY A 24 -3.31 15.18 11.86
CA GLY A 24 -2.84 15.16 10.47
C GLY A 24 -2.12 13.86 10.08
N ARG A 25 -2.48 12.75 10.71
CA ARG A 25 -2.00 11.41 10.38
C ARG A 25 -3.09 10.62 9.69
N LEU A 26 -2.69 9.71 8.81
CA LEU A 26 -3.54 8.67 8.27
C LEU A 26 -3.22 7.34 8.96
N ALA A 27 -4.25 6.64 9.40
CA ALA A 27 -4.14 5.29 9.95
C ALA A 27 -4.41 4.27 8.85
N LEU A 28 -3.47 3.35 8.66
CA LEU A 28 -3.54 2.27 7.67
C LEU A 28 -3.71 0.94 8.39
N ARG A 29 -4.58 0.07 7.84
CA ARG A 29 -4.77 -1.30 8.30
C ARG A 29 -4.84 -2.26 7.10
N TRP A 30 -4.17 -3.41 7.20
CA TRP A 30 -4.18 -4.46 6.18
C TRP A 30 -3.90 -5.83 6.81
N ASP A 31 -4.10 -6.91 6.05
CA ASP A 31 -3.71 -8.26 6.46
C ASP A 31 -2.19 -8.48 6.23
N PRO A 32 -1.37 -8.61 7.29
CA PRO A 32 0.07 -8.82 7.13
C PRO A 32 0.44 -10.22 6.65
N ALA A 33 -0.45 -11.21 6.72
CA ALA A 33 -0.21 -12.52 6.15
C ALA A 33 -0.21 -12.46 4.61
N ALA A 34 -1.13 -11.68 4.04
CA ALA A 34 -1.21 -11.43 2.60
C ALA A 34 -0.14 -10.43 2.11
N ALA A 35 0.20 -9.41 2.91
CA ALA A 35 1.20 -8.42 2.57
C ALA A 35 2.11 -8.10 3.78
N PRO A 36 3.26 -8.79 3.93
CA PRO A 36 4.14 -8.61 5.10
C PRO A 36 4.66 -7.19 5.26
N MET A 37 4.77 -6.47 4.15
CA MET A 37 5.17 -5.07 4.08
C MET A 37 4.37 -4.34 2.99
N ILE A 38 4.10 -3.06 3.25
CA ILE A 38 3.68 -2.10 2.23
C ILE A 38 4.64 -0.90 2.22
N MET A 39 4.86 -0.32 1.06
CA MET A 39 5.52 0.98 0.90
C MET A 39 4.45 2.04 0.65
N VAL A 40 4.56 3.16 1.36
CA VAL A 40 3.62 4.28 1.29
C VAL A 40 4.33 5.47 0.67
N ARG A 41 3.71 6.07 -0.34
CA ARG A 41 4.20 7.27 -1.03
C ARG A 41 3.17 8.38 -1.06
N ASP A 42 3.67 9.63 -1.10
CA ASP A 42 2.88 10.76 -1.54
C ASP A 42 2.51 10.56 -3.03
N PRO A 43 1.23 10.61 -3.39
CA PRO A 43 0.78 10.28 -4.75
C PRO A 43 1.09 11.36 -5.79
N VAL A 44 1.52 12.56 -5.36
CA VAL A 44 1.86 13.72 -6.20
C VAL A 44 3.36 13.80 -6.41
N THR A 45 4.15 13.74 -5.34
CA THR A 45 5.62 13.88 -5.42
C THR A 45 6.34 12.55 -5.65
N GLY A 46 5.70 11.43 -5.31
CA GLY A 46 6.32 10.11 -5.31
C GLY A 46 7.27 9.87 -4.12
N GLU A 47 7.37 10.82 -3.19
CA GLU A 47 8.20 10.70 -1.99
C GLU A 47 7.75 9.50 -1.14
N VAL A 48 8.71 8.71 -0.67
CA VAL A 48 8.44 7.59 0.23
C VAL A 48 8.21 8.12 1.64
N LEU A 49 6.98 8.01 2.10
CA LEU A 49 6.57 8.44 3.44
C LEU A 49 6.84 7.36 4.49
N SER A 50 6.75 6.07 4.10
CA SER A 50 6.95 4.97 5.03
C SER A 50 7.19 3.62 4.35
N PHE A 51 7.90 2.73 5.06
CA PHE A 51 7.84 1.28 4.88
C PHE A 51 7.17 0.67 6.10
N ALA A 52 5.96 0.15 5.92
CA ALA A 52 5.10 -0.30 7.01
C ALA A 52 5.02 -1.84 7.04
N ARG A 53 5.06 -2.41 8.25
CA ARG A 53 4.99 -3.86 8.50
C ARG A 53 3.97 -4.15 9.61
N GLY A 54 3.53 -5.41 9.70
CA GLY A 54 2.73 -5.87 10.84
C GLY A 54 1.24 -5.50 10.80
N GLY A 55 0.71 -5.11 9.64
CA GLY A 55 -0.73 -4.96 9.43
C GLY A 55 -1.31 -3.62 9.85
N ARG A 56 -0.49 -2.72 10.43
CA ARG A 56 -0.91 -1.37 10.83
C ARG A 56 0.21 -0.35 10.69
N ALA A 57 -0.14 0.89 10.38
CA ALA A 57 0.79 2.03 10.42
C ALA A 57 0.06 3.36 10.58
N GLU A 58 0.77 4.36 11.11
CA GLU A 58 0.35 5.76 11.05
C GLU A 58 1.34 6.53 10.17
N VAL A 59 0.81 7.29 9.22
CA VAL A 59 1.60 8.07 8.26
C VAL A 59 1.24 9.53 8.44
N ALA A 60 2.25 10.36 8.75
CA ALA A 60 2.07 11.80 8.79
C ALA A 60 2.02 12.33 7.35
N THR A 61 0.89 12.94 6.97
CA THR A 61 0.72 13.55 5.65
C THR A 61 -0.47 14.51 5.67
N SER A 62 -0.39 15.59 4.91
CA SER A 62 -1.53 16.48 4.66
C SER A 62 -2.43 15.98 3.52
N ARG A 63 -2.02 14.93 2.79
CA ARG A 63 -2.81 14.32 1.73
C ARG A 63 -3.97 13.49 2.30
N ASP A 64 -5.08 13.45 1.58
CA ASP A 64 -6.18 12.52 1.82
C ASP A 64 -6.05 11.23 1.00
N GLU A 65 -5.13 11.16 0.05
CA GLU A 65 -4.85 10.01 -0.80
C GLU A 65 -3.39 9.55 -0.64
N LEU A 66 -3.17 8.23 -0.75
CA LEU A 66 -1.86 7.60 -0.70
C LEU A 66 -1.65 6.70 -1.91
N ALA A 67 -0.42 6.66 -2.41
CA ALA A 67 0.04 5.63 -3.34
C ALA A 67 0.73 4.52 -2.54
N LEU A 68 0.25 3.28 -2.67
CA LEU A 68 0.77 2.12 -1.96
C LEU A 68 1.39 1.13 -2.93
N THR A 69 2.56 0.59 -2.59
CA THR A 69 3.05 -0.67 -3.18
C THR A 69 2.87 -1.78 -2.17
N VAL A 70 2.09 -2.79 -2.56
CA VAL A 70 1.79 -3.97 -1.74
C VAL A 70 2.44 -5.17 -2.39
N SER A 71 3.21 -5.95 -1.62
CA SER A 71 3.90 -7.15 -2.12
C SER A 71 3.54 -8.41 -1.32
N ASP A 72 3.32 -9.51 -2.04
CA ASP A 72 3.10 -10.86 -1.50
C ASP A 72 4.39 -11.71 -1.50
N ARG A 73 5.56 -11.06 -1.54
CA ARG A 73 6.92 -11.61 -1.71
C ARG A 73 7.29 -12.08 -3.12
N VAL A 74 6.32 -12.28 -4.02
CA VAL A 74 6.58 -12.72 -5.39
C VAL A 74 6.19 -11.64 -6.40
N ARG A 75 5.10 -10.95 -6.11
CA ARG A 75 4.51 -9.91 -6.96
C ARG A 75 4.36 -8.63 -6.15
N SER A 76 4.31 -7.54 -6.88
CA SER A 76 4.00 -6.21 -6.35
C SER A 76 2.87 -5.62 -7.16
N ARG A 77 1.98 -4.90 -6.49
CA ARG A 77 0.95 -4.10 -7.13
C ARG A 77 0.88 -2.72 -6.53
N GLU A 78 0.46 -1.77 -7.34
CA GLU A 78 0.21 -0.41 -6.90
C GLU A 78 -1.27 -0.17 -6.64
N LEU A 79 -1.58 0.52 -5.54
CA LEU A 79 -2.92 0.92 -5.16
C LEU A 79 -2.93 2.42 -4.90
N ARG A 80 -4.01 3.08 -5.30
CA ARG A 80 -4.35 4.42 -4.83
C ARG A 80 -5.52 4.29 -3.87
N VAL A 81 -5.34 4.79 -2.65
CA VAL A 81 -6.33 4.69 -1.58
C VAL A 81 -6.58 6.06 -0.99
N ARG A 82 -7.86 6.37 -0.74
CA ARG A 82 -8.28 7.62 -0.12
C ARG A 82 -8.75 7.35 1.31
N ALA A 83 -8.35 8.23 2.22
CA ALA A 83 -8.82 8.24 3.59
C ALA A 83 -10.33 8.47 3.63
N ARG A 84 -11.03 7.60 4.36
CA ARG A 84 -12.45 7.76 4.69
C ARG A 84 -12.62 8.45 6.04
#